data_AF-A0A7Z2V1B0-F1
#
_entry.id   AF-A0A7Z2V1B0-F1
#
_cell.length_a   1.000
_cell.length_b   1.000
_cell.length_c   1.000
_cell.angle_alpha   90.00
_cell.angle_beta   90.00
_cell.angle_gamma   90.00
#
_symmetry.space_group_name_H-M   'P 1'
#
loop_
_entity.id
_entity.type
_entity.pdbx_description
1 polymer ?
#
loop_
_entity_poly.entity_id
_entity_poly.type
_entity_poly.pdbx_seq_one_letter_code
_entity_poly.pdbx_strand_id
1 'polypeptide(L)'
;MTLPYERSRAVVQTHQFLKELTLNPDLPPELRAQAEVLLRHYPEPRGIMLLAKMEKVVQGMALGDPAPPILALWQAYFDDKTGY
;
A
#
# COMPACT_ATOMS: atom_id res chain seq x y z
N MET A 1 -4.39 18.09 13.96
CA MET A 1 -4.31 17.47 12.62
C MET A 1 -3.02 16.66 12.56
N THR A 2 -3.04 15.45 11.99
CA THR A 2 -1.83 14.67 11.74
C THR A 2 -1.25 15.02 10.37
N LEU A 3 0.06 15.13 10.25
CA LEU A 3 0.75 15.48 9.02
C LEU A 3 0.76 14.29 8.05
N PRO A 4 0.77 14.51 6.72
CA PRO A 4 0.78 13.42 5.75
C PRO A 4 1.88 12.38 5.99
N TYR A 5 3.10 12.80 6.33
CA TYR A 5 4.20 11.88 6.62
C TYR A 5 3.95 11.05 7.90
N GLU A 6 3.25 11.61 8.89
CA GLU A 6 2.92 10.92 10.14
C GLU A 6 1.94 9.78 9.87
N ARG A 7 0.97 10.01 8.97
CA ARG A 7 0.02 8.97 8.54
C ARG A 7 0.73 7.86 7.78
N SER A 8 1.59 8.19 6.81
CA SER A 8 2.36 7.19 6.06
C SER A 8 3.24 6.36 6.99
N ARG A 9 3.91 7.01 7.95
CA ARG A 9 4.73 6.33 8.96
C ARG A 9 3.88 5.41 9.84
N ALA A 10 2.73 5.87 10.33
CA ALA A 10 1.83 5.07 11.15
C ALA A 10 1.36 3.80 10.41
N VAL A 11 0.98 3.91 9.14
CA VAL A 11 0.56 2.76 8.33
C VAL A 11 1.67 1.71 8.19
N VAL A 12 2.91 2.15 7.94
CA VAL A 12 4.08 1.26 7.85
C VAL A 12 4.40 0.60 9.19
N GLN A 13 4.32 1.36 10.28
CA GLN A 13 4.55 0.84 11.62
C GLN A 13 3.49 -0.20 12.00
N THR A 14 2.22 0.03 11.64
CA THR A 14 1.17 -0.97 11.85
C THR A 14 1.44 -2.24 11.07
N HIS A 15 1.94 -2.17 9.82
CA HIS A 15 2.36 -3.37 9.10
C HIS A 15 3.42 -4.15 9.88
N GLN A 16 4.46 -3.49 10.37
CA GLN A 16 5.55 -4.13 11.12
C GLN A 16 5.03 -4.78 12.40
N PHE A 17 4.22 -4.04 13.17
CA PHE A 17 3.60 -4.54 14.38
C PHE A 17 2.74 -5.79 14.11
N LEU A 18 1.86 -5.77 13.11
CA LEU A 18 1.03 -6.92 12.76
C LEU A 18 1.89 -8.12 12.35
N LYS A 19 2.99 -7.90 11.61
CA LYS A 19 3.94 -8.96 11.22
C LYS A 19 4.67 -9.57 12.42
N GLU A 20 4.97 -8.77 13.43
CA GLU A 20 5.53 -9.27 14.69
C GLU A 20 4.50 -10.13 15.45
N LEU A 21 3.22 -9.71 15.46
CA LEU A 21 2.15 -10.49 16.09
C LEU A 21 1.97 -11.86 15.42
N THR A 22 1.98 -11.95 14.09
CA THR A 22 1.82 -13.25 13.41
C THR A 22 2.93 -14.24 13.73
N LEU A 23 4.13 -13.74 14.01
CA LEU A 23 5.31 -14.54 14.33
C LEU A 23 5.47 -14.87 15.82
N ASN A 24 4.67 -14.26 16.70
CA ASN A 24 4.81 -14.44 18.15
C ASN A 24 4.13 -15.74 18.64
N PRO A 25 4.89 -16.76 19.09
CA PRO A 25 4.32 -18.04 19.50
C PRO A 25 3.51 -17.98 20.80
N ASP A 26 3.70 -16.94 21.62
CA ASP A 26 2.99 -16.76 22.90
C ASP A 26 1.55 -16.25 22.71
N LEU A 27 1.17 -15.88 21.48
CA LEU A 27 -0.16 -15.36 21.16
C LEU A 27 -1.14 -16.48 20.74
N PRO A 28 -2.42 -16.37 21.15
CA PRO A 28 -3.46 -17.28 20.70
C PRO A 28 -3.50 -17.40 19.16
N PRO A 29 -3.71 -18.60 18.61
CA PRO A 29 -3.79 -18.82 17.16
C PRO A 29 -4.80 -17.88 16.47
N GLU A 30 -5.92 -17.59 17.12
CA GLU A 30 -6.99 -16.73 16.60
C GLU A 30 -6.50 -15.29 16.39
N LEU A 31 -5.68 -14.79 17.32
CA LEU A 31 -5.15 -13.43 17.25
C LEU A 31 -4.07 -13.31 16.16
N ARG A 32 -3.24 -14.34 16.00
CA ARG A 32 -2.28 -14.44 14.89
C ARG A 32 -2.98 -14.48 13.53
N ALA A 33 -4.04 -15.28 13.41
CA ALA A 33 -4.85 -15.34 12.18
C ALA A 33 -5.51 -13.99 11.86
N GLN A 34 -6.01 -13.27 12.85
CA GLN A 34 -6.54 -11.91 12.65
C GLN A 34 -5.45 -10.94 12.17
N ALA A 35 -4.25 -10.99 12.75
CA ALA A 35 -3.13 -10.18 12.31
C ALA A 35 -2.72 -10.49 10.85
N GLU A 36 -2.73 -11.76 10.44
CA GLU A 36 -2.48 -12.16 9.04
C GLU A 36 -3.51 -11.60 8.05
N VAL A 37 -4.80 -11.61 8.42
CA VAL A 37 -5.86 -11.01 7.60
C VAL A 37 -5.64 -9.50 7.47
N LEU A 38 -5.37 -8.82 8.58
CA LEU A 38 -5.14 -7.37 8.58
C LEU A 38 -3.91 -6.98 7.76
N LEU A 39 -2.82 -7.76 7.80
CA LEU A 39 -1.59 -7.48 7.05
C LEU A 39 -1.81 -7.25 5.55
N ARG A 40 -2.83 -7.89 4.95
CA ARG A 40 -3.16 -7.72 3.53
C ARG A 40 -3.59 -6.30 3.16
N HIS A 41 -3.99 -5.51 4.16
CA HIS A 41 -4.47 -4.15 4.00
C HIS A 41 -3.43 -3.09 4.39
N TYR A 42 -2.32 -3.48 5.01
CA TYR A 42 -1.26 -2.57 5.40
C TYR A 42 -0.07 -2.77 4.47
N PRO A 43 0.33 -1.77 3.65
CA PRO A 43 1.45 -1.89 2.75
C PRO A 43 2.79 -1.97 3.49
N GLU A 44 3.74 -2.74 2.94
CA GLU A 44 5.14 -2.67 3.36
C GLU A 44 5.77 -1.31 3.00
N PRO A 45 6.85 -0.89 3.70
CA PRO A 45 7.54 0.37 3.39
C PRO A 45 7.93 0.52 1.92
N ARG A 46 8.29 -0.59 1.25
CA ARG A 46 8.62 -0.61 -0.18
C ARG A 46 7.44 -0.22 -1.07
N GLY A 47 6.23 -0.67 -0.69
CA GLY A 47 5.00 -0.31 -1.39
C GLY A 47 4.69 1.18 -1.29
N ILE A 48 4.84 1.78 -0.09
CA ILE A 48 4.69 3.23 0.08
C ILE A 48 5.74 4.00 -0.71
N MET A 49 7.00 3.55 -0.71
CA MET A 49 8.07 4.19 -1.48
C MET A 49 7.81 4.14 -2.99
N LEU A 50 7.29 3.02 -3.50
CA LEU A 50 6.88 2.89 -4.88
C LEU A 50 5.75 3.88 -5.20
N LEU A 51 4.74 3.95 -4.34
CA LEU A 51 3.62 4.88 -4.49
C LEU A 51 4.09 6.34 -4.52
N ALA A 52 5.01 6.72 -3.63
CA ALA A 52 5.59 8.07 -3.62
C ALA A 52 6.40 8.39 -4.88
N LYS A 53 7.11 7.40 -5.45
CA LYS A 53 7.79 7.57 -6.75
C LYS A 53 6.79 7.75 -7.88
N MET A 54 5.72 6.94 -7.90
CA MET A 54 4.65 7.07 -8.89
C MET A 54 3.95 8.42 -8.79
N GLU A 55 3.64 8.89 -7.58
CA GLU A 55 3.03 10.19 -7.35
C GLU A 55 3.89 11.33 -7.92
N LYS A 56 5.21 11.31 -7.69
CA LYS A 56 6.12 12.32 -8.26
C LYS A 56 6.16 12.30 -9.78
N VAL A 57 6.10 11.12 -10.39
CA VAL A 57 6.03 11.00 -11.85
C VAL A 57 4.73 11.62 -12.35
N VAL A 58 3.59 11.28 -11.74
CA VAL A 58 2.27 11.82 -12.10
C VAL A 58 2.19 13.34 -11.91
N GLN A 59 2.72 13.86 -10.80
CA GLN A 59 2.74 15.31 -10.54
C GLN A 59 3.59 16.09 -11.55
N GLY A 60 4.56 15.43 -12.19
CA GLY A 60 5.38 16.01 -13.25
C GLY A 60 4.78 15.92 -14.65
N MET A 61 3.63 15.26 -14.82
CA MET A 61 2.97 15.07 -16.12
C MET A 61 1.94 16.17 -16.40
N ALA A 62 1.84 16.57 -17.66
CA ALA A 62 0.77 17.40 -18.17
C ALA A 62 -0.43 16.56 -18.64
N LEU A 63 -1.61 17.18 -18.68
CA LEU A 63 -2.81 16.54 -19.21
C LEU A 63 -2.61 16.27 -20.71
N GLY A 64 -2.62 15.00 -21.12
CA GLY A 64 -2.37 14.56 -22.49
C GLY A 64 -1.01 13.89 -22.72
N ASP A 65 -0.12 13.91 -21.73
CA ASP A 65 1.12 13.12 -21.78
C ASP A 65 0.79 11.62 -21.77
N PRO A 66 1.53 10.80 -22.55
CA PRO A 66 1.35 9.36 -22.50
C PRO A 66 1.65 8.83 -21.10
N ALA A 67 0.75 7.98 -20.58
CA ALA A 67 0.92 7.36 -19.28
C ALA A 67 2.28 6.63 -19.21
N PRO A 68 3.03 6.76 -18.10
CA PRO A 68 4.27 6.02 -17.90
C PRO A 68 3.98 4.52 -18.04
N PRO A 69 4.94 3.71 -18.52
CA PRO A 69 4.71 2.28 -18.75
C PRO A 69 4.14 1.55 -17.53
N ILE A 70 4.58 1.94 -16.33
CA ILE A 70 4.08 1.36 -15.08
C ILE A 70 2.66 1.78 -14.72
N LEU A 71 2.13 2.89 -15.22
CA LEU A 71 0.71 3.23 -15.06
C LEU A 71 -0.13 2.63 -16.18
N ALA A 72 0.39 2.59 -17.40
CA ALA A 72 -0.26 1.94 -18.54
C ALA A 72 -0.52 0.44 -18.28
N LEU A 73 0.40 -0.26 -17.61
CA LEU A 73 0.22 -1.66 -17.20
C LEU A 73 -0.91 -1.85 -16.18
N TRP A 74 -1.16 -0.87 -15.32
CA TRP A 74 -2.23 -0.91 -14.31
C TRP A 74 -3.54 -0.34 -14.84
N GLN A 75 -3.50 0.47 -15.90
CA GLN A 75 -4.69 0.98 -16.58
C GLN A 75 -5.55 -0.19 -17.08
N ALA A 76 -4.93 -1.21 -17.69
CA ALA A 76 -5.61 -2.44 -18.06
C ALA A 76 -6.26 -3.17 -16.87
N TYR A 77 -5.69 -3.10 -15.66
CA TYR A 77 -6.28 -3.66 -14.45
C TYR A 77 -7.47 -2.85 -13.92
N PHE A 78 -7.43 -1.51 -14.06
CA PHE A 78 -8.53 -0.64 -13.66
C PHE A 78 -9.68 -0.66 -14.68
N ASP A 79 -9.36 -0.71 -15.98
CA ASP A 79 -10.35 -0.77 -17.07
C ASP A 79 -11.16 -2.08 -17.03
N ASP A 80 -10.53 -3.18 -16.63
CA ASP A 80 -11.19 -4.50 -16.44
C ASP A 80 -12.14 -4.53 -15.23
N LYS A 81 -12.09 -3.52 -14.35
CA LYS A 81 -12.95 -3.37 -13.17
C LYS A 81 -14.05 -2.33 -13.33
N THR A 82 -14.09 -1.60 -14.44
CA THR A 82 -15.13 -0.60 -14.76
C THR A 82 -16.21 -1.10 -15.73
N GLY A 83 -16.31 -2.41 -15.94
CA GLY A 83 -17.46 -3.03 -16.60
C GLY A 83 -18.72 -3.02 -15.71
N TYR A 84 -19.35 -1.86 -15.60
CA TYR A 84 -20.77 -1.70 -15.31
C TYR A 84 -21.48 -1.19 -16.57
#